data_AF-A0A9P8A1Y0-F1
#
_entry.id   AF-A0A9P8A1Y0-F1
#
_cell.length_a   1.000
_cell.length_b   1.000
_cell.length_c   1.000
_cell.angle_alpha   90.00
_cell.angle_beta   90.00
_cell.angle_gamma   90.00
#
_symmetry.space_group_name_H-M   'P 1'
#
loop_
_entity.id
_entity.type
_entity.pdbx_description
1 polymer ?
#
loop_
_entity_poly.entity_id
_entity_poly.type
_entity_poly.pdbx_seq_one_letter_code
_entity_poly.pdbx_strand_id
1 'polypeptide(L)' 'MDEVISMYEEFLKNKYPHKERIEFDVKEVLDMVYNLPDCAALVFDPKTASYIPHDKSWIQKQVVARAQSRAR' A
#
# COMPACT_ATOMS: atom_id res chain seq x y z
N MET A 1 -5.84 -1.78 -2.33
CA MET A 1 -4.73 -1.72 -1.34
C MET A 1 -3.84 -2.94 -1.35
N ASP A 2 -4.33 -4.11 -1.75
CA ASP A 2 -3.44 -5.27 -1.96
C ASP A 2 -2.30 -4.95 -2.93
N GLU A 3 -2.58 -4.17 -3.97
CA GLU A 3 -1.57 -3.73 -4.92
C GLU A 3 -0.44 -2.90 -4.28
N VAL A 4 -0.73 -2.09 -3.25
CA VAL A 4 0.32 -1.32 -2.54
C VAL A 4 1.27 -2.26 -1.80
N ILE A 5 0.73 -3.33 -1.21
CA ILE A 5 1.53 -4.36 -0.53
C ILE A 5 2.31 -5.17 -1.58
N SER A 6 1.68 -5.57 -2.68
CA SER A 6 2.33 -6.31 -3.77
C SER A 6 3.43 -5.50 -4.47
N MET A 7 3.26 -4.18 -4.60
CA MET A 7 4.30 -3.29 -5.12
C MET A 7 5.53 -3.28 -4.19
N TYR A 8 5.33 -3.30 -2.87
CA TYR A 8 6.43 -3.40 -1.91
C TYR A 8 7.08 -4.79 -1.94
N GLU A 9 6.30 -5.86 -2.08
CA GLU A 9 6.82 -7.23 -2.27
C GLU A 9 7.72 -7.32 -3.51
N GLU A 10 7.30 -6.74 -4.63
CA GLU A 10 8.07 -6.71 -5.86
C GLU A 10 9.35 -5.89 -5.71
N PHE A 11 9.28 -4.73 -5.06
CA PHE A 11 10.45 -3.94 -4.70
C PHE A 11 11.46 -4.75 -3.88
N LEU A 12 11.00 -5.50 -2.89
CA LEU A 12 11.87 -6.35 -2.06
C LEU A 12 12.46 -7.54 -2.84
N LYS A 13 11.69 -8.17 -3.73
CA LYS A 13 12.18 -9.25 -4.61
C LYS A 13 13.29 -8.76 -5.53
N ASN A 14 13.13 -7.57 -6.09
CA ASN A 14 14.15 -6.94 -6.94
C ASN A 14 15.40 -6.57 -6.15
N LYS A 15 15.24 -6.14 -4.89
CA LYS A 15 16.36 -5.80 -4.00
C LYS A 15 17.11 -7.03 -3.47
N TYR A 16 16.41 -8.14 -3.25
CA TYR A 16 16.96 -9.39 -2.71
C TYR A 16 16.63 -10.61 -3.60
N PRO A 17 17.17 -10.67 -4.82
CA PRO A 17 16.79 -11.68 -5.82
C PRO A 17 17.13 -13.12 -5.42
N HIS A 18 18.04 -13.32 -4.47
CA HIS A 18 18.46 -14.64 -3.99
C HIS A 18 17.69 -15.11 -2.75
N LYS A 19 16.81 -14.29 -2.17
CA LYS A 19 15.98 -14.69 -1.04
C LYS A 19 14.68 -15.30 -1.54
N GLU A 20 14.52 -16.60 -1.31
CA GLU A 20 13.33 -17.35 -1.71
C GLU A 20 12.07 -16.90 -0.94
N ARG A 21 12.24 -16.48 0.32
CA ARG A 21 11.18 -15.91 1.15
C ARG A 21 11.64 -14.59 1.77
N ILE A 22 10.79 -13.57 1.65
CA ILE A 22 11.01 -12.25 2.23
C ILE A 22 9.83 -11.95 3.15
N GLU A 23 10.13 -11.78 4.43
CA GLU A 23 9.17 -11.32 5.44
C GLU A 23 9.36 -9.82 5.63
N PHE A 24 8.25 -9.09 5.74
CA PHE A 24 8.25 -7.65 6.02
C PHE A 24 7.07 -7.31 6.93
N ASP A 25 7.21 -6.25 7.72
CA ASP A 25 6.14 -5.71 8.55
C ASP A 25 5.31 -4.68 7.77
N VAL A 26 4.05 -4.52 8.16
CA VAL A 26 3.17 -3.47 7.62
C VAL A 26 3.77 -2.08 7.83
N LYS A 27 4.55 -1.87 8.89
CA LYS A 27 5.27 -0.62 9.13
C LYS A 27 6.20 -0.25 7.98
N GLU A 28 6.91 -1.22 7.42
CA GLU A 28 7.83 -0.97 6.31
C GLU A 28 7.09 -0.48 5.06
N VAL A 29 5.89 -1.03 4.80
CA VAL A 29 5.02 -0.57 3.71
C VAL A 29 4.52 0.86 3.97
N LEU A 30 4.16 1.18 5.22
CA LEU A 30 3.71 2.52 5.60
C LEU A 30 4.83 3.56 5.48
N ASP A 31 6.06 3.19 5.85
CA ASP A 31 7.24 4.03 5.72
C ASP A 31 7.56 4.30 4.24
N MET A 32 7.42 3.29 3.37
CA MET A 32 7.51 3.51 1.91
C MET A 32 6.51 4.57 1.45
N VAL A 33 5.23 4.43 1.80
CA VAL A 33 4.18 5.38 1.41
C VAL A 33 4.44 6.79 1.96
N TYR A 34 4.96 6.88 3.19
CA TYR A 34 5.31 8.16 3.82
C TYR A 34 6.46 8.87 3.10
N ASN A 35 7.48 8.10 2.69
CA ASN A 35 8.69 8.62 2.06
C ASN A 35 8.52 8.98 0.58
N LEU A 36 7.39 8.62 -0.06
CA LEU A 36 7.09 9.11 -1.41
C LEU A 36 6.97 10.63 -1.38
N PRO A 37 7.56 11.37 -2.35
CA PRO A 37 7.47 12.84 -2.36
C PRO A 37 6.04 13.32 -2.51
N ASP A 38 5.28 12.71 -3.43
CA ASP A 38 3.84 12.93 -3.59
C ASP A 38 3.13 11.61 -3.89
N CYS A 39 1.92 11.46 -3.34
CA CYS A 39 1.09 10.28 -3.53
C CYS A 39 -0.35 10.60 -3.15
N ALA A 40 -1.28 10.29 -4.05
CA ALA A 40 -2.71 10.40 -3.84
C ALA A 40 -3.42 9.17 -4.41
N ALA A 41 -4.55 8.81 -3.80
CA ALA A 41 -5.41 7.75 -4.31
C ALA A 41 -6.71 8.37 -4.84
N LEU A 42 -7.10 7.99 -6.06
CA LEU A 42 -8.37 8.38 -6.67
C LEU A 42 -9.35 7.22 -6.53
N VAL A 43 -10.36 7.39 -5.68
CA VAL A 43 -11.36 6.35 -5.42
C VAL A 43 -12.65 6.72 -6.15
N PHE A 44 -13.12 5.81 -7.00
CA PHE A 44 -14.38 6.00 -7.71
C PHE A 44 -15.55 5.99 -6.73
N ASP A 45 -16.37 7.04 -6.76
CA ASP A 45 -17.65 7.12 -6.07
C ASP A 45 -18.81 6.90 -7.06
N PRO A 46 -19.50 5.75 -7.01
CA PRO A 46 -20.61 5.45 -7.91
C PRO A 46 -21.80 6.40 -7.76
N LYS A 47 -21.96 7.07 -6.60
CA LYS A 47 -23.10 7.97 -6.36
C LYS A 47 -22.99 9.26 -7.15
N THR A 48 -21.78 9.79 -7.24
CA THR A 48 -21.49 11.04 -7.95
C THR A 48 -20.86 10.79 -9.32
N ALA A 49 -20.58 9.53 -9.67
CA ALA A 49 -19.87 9.10 -10.88
C ALA A 49 -18.54 9.85 -11.08
N SER A 50 -17.81 10.08 -9.98
CA SER A 50 -16.58 10.87 -9.95
C SER A 50 -15.49 10.17 -9.16
N TYR A 51 -14.25 10.61 -9.32
CA TYR A 51 -13.12 10.13 -8.53
C TYR A 51 -12.83 11.10 -7.39
N ILE A 52 -12.87 10.58 -6.15
CA ILE A 52 -12.57 11.33 -4.95
C ILE A 52 -11.07 11.18 -4.65
N PRO A 53 -10.31 12.29 -4.57
CA PRO A 53 -8.91 12.26 -4.19
C PRO A 53 -8.76 12.04 -2.68
N HIS A 54 -7.78 11.21 -2.34
CA HIS A 54 -7.39 10.89 -0.98
C HIS A 54 -5.89 11.07 -0.81
N ASP A 55 -5.50 11.60 0.34
CA ASP A 55 -4.11 11.87 0.69
C ASP A 55 -3.37 10.61 1.19
N LYS A 56 -2.07 10.76 1.47
CA LYS A 56 -1.23 9.72 2.04
C LYS A 56 -1.75 9.16 3.36
N SER A 57 -2.39 9.99 4.20
CA SER A 57 -2.92 9.55 5.49
C SER A 57 -4.07 8.56 5.32
N TRP A 58 -4.91 8.78 4.31
CA TRP A 58 -5.97 7.85 3.96
C TRP A 58 -5.39 6.54 3.43
N ILE A 59 -4.41 6.62 2.53
CA ILE A 59 -3.73 5.43 1.98
C ILE A 59 -3.15 4.57 3.11
N GLN A 60 -2.45 5.18 4.08
CA GLN A 60 -1.90 4.49 5.24
C GLN A 60 -2.96 3.73 6.04
N LYS A 61 -4.10 4.38 6.33
CA LYS A 61 -5.22 3.74 7.05
C LYS A 61 -5.76 2.53 6.28
N GLN A 62 -5.87 2.65 4.97
CA GLN A 62 -6.38 1.55 4.13
C GLN A 62 -5.38 0.38 4.04
N VAL A 63 -4.07 0.64 4.07
CA VAL A 63 -3.03 -0.41 4.16
C VAL A 63 -3.18 -1.17 5.48
N VAL A 64 -3.29 -0.46 6.61
CA VAL A 64 -3.48 -1.09 7.94
C VAL A 64 -4.75 -1.92 7.99
N ALA A 65 -5.88 -1.38 7.53
CA ALA A 65 -7.14 -2.09 7.48
C ALA A 65 -7.05 -3.37 6.63
N ARG A 66 -6.34 -3.31 5.49
CA ARG A 66 -6.15 -4.47 4.64
C ARG A 66 -5.24 -5.51 5.27
N ALA A 67 -4.14 -5.11 5.92
CA ALA A 67 -3.25 -6.02 6.63
C ALA A 67 -3.99 -6.77 7.76
N GLN A 68 -4.83 -6.07 8.53
CA GLN A 68 -5.67 -6.67 9.57
C GLN A 68 -6.68 -7.69 9.00
N SER A 69 -7.25 -7.41 7.82
CA SER A 69 -8.17 -8.36 7.16
C SER A 69 -7.49 -9.63 6.65
N ARG A 70 -6.18 -9.59 6.34
CA ARG A 70 -5.40 -10.77 5.91
C ARG A 70 -4.92 -11.64 7.08
N ALA A 71 -4.88 -11.07 8.29
CA ALA A 71 -4.45 -11.76 9.50
C ALA A 71 -5.58 -12.55 10.19
N ARG A 72 -6.83 -12.40 9.72
CA ARG A 72 -8.01 -13.16 10.15
C ARG A 72 -8.34 -14.23 9.13
#